data_AF-A0A0J9WAP9-F1
#
_entry.id   AF-A0A0J9WAP9-F1
#
_cell.length_a   1.000
_cell.length_b   1.000
_cell.length_c   1.000
_cell.angle_alpha   90.00
_cell.angle_beta   90.00
_cell.angle_gamma   90.00
#
_symmetry.space_group_name_H-M   'P 1'
#
loop_
_entity.id
_entity.type
_entity.pdbx_description
1 polymer ?
#
loop_
_entity_poly.entity_id
_entity_poly.type
_entity_poly.pdbx_seq_one_letter_code
_entity_poly.pdbx_strand_id
1 'polypeptide(L)'
;MAELATTALVGNILQFLEVGIKLSATARRAYKSIDGCIKEDKDLLTDTGRLHSLISSIQTNRSHTQGNGQAAVDDSVVQAAKACDEYASELTTLLETMSIRPGVTRTSESLRVSPRRILKNGDIHDLEAKMELGLVFESLSSEQCLGLRFCFFIDGLDEYTAGRQRYTGTFEELLEPLRILARSDSIKICVSSRPWNAFDEEFKNLGYKIQLEGLTGEDIRNYVKEELGADPNFQRLSRTDSRCSMISNNIVERAQGVFLWVILVVNYLRGGLRNNDDYSDLLQRLNDLPDDLEEYFKYMLQTIEDVY
;
A
#
# COMPACT_ATOMS: atom_id res chain seq x y z
N MET A 1 14.07 -7.14 29.89
CA MET A 1 15.21 -6.65 29.07
C MET A 1 15.45 -7.51 27.84
N ALA A 2 15.54 -8.84 27.96
CA ALA A 2 15.71 -9.76 26.82
C ALA A 2 14.53 -9.74 25.82
N GLU A 3 13.29 -9.72 26.31
CA GLU A 3 12.09 -9.58 25.46
C GLU A 3 12.11 -8.29 24.64
N LEU A 4 12.47 -7.16 25.26
CA LEU A 4 12.56 -5.87 24.59
C LEU A 4 13.64 -5.85 23.49
N ALA A 5 14.79 -6.49 23.75
CA ALA A 5 15.86 -6.64 22.77
C ALA A 5 15.44 -7.53 21.59
N THR A 6 14.64 -8.56 21.86
CA THR A 6 14.10 -9.47 20.83
C THR A 6 13.02 -8.78 19.99
N THR A 7 12.10 -8.04 20.61
CA THR A 7 11.12 -7.21 19.89
C THR A 7 11.81 -6.17 19.02
N ALA A 8 12.86 -5.52 19.53
CA ALA A 8 13.65 -4.57 18.75
C ALA A 8 14.39 -5.25 17.58
N LEU A 9 14.89 -6.48 17.78
CA LEU A 9 15.52 -7.26 16.71
C LEU A 9 14.52 -7.61 15.60
N VAL A 10 13.34 -8.13 15.95
CA VAL A 10 12.28 -8.46 14.98
C VAL A 10 11.79 -7.21 14.24
N GLY A 11 11.57 -6.10 14.95
CA GLY A 11 11.19 -4.83 14.34
C GLY A 11 12.22 -4.34 13.32
N ASN A 12 13.51 -4.45 13.65
CA ASN A 12 14.59 -4.09 12.73
C ASN A 12 14.67 -5.04 11.53
N ILE A 13 14.41 -6.34 11.69
CA ILE A 13 14.34 -7.30 10.58
C ILE A 13 13.20 -6.94 9.64
N LEU A 14 12.00 -6.65 10.16
CA LEU A 14 10.86 -6.24 9.35
C LEU A 14 11.15 -4.95 8.58
N GLN A 15 11.73 -3.96 9.25
CA GLN A 15 12.08 -2.70 8.61
C GLN A 15 13.20 -2.85 7.58
N PHE A 16 14.15 -3.76 7.83
CA PHE A 16 15.19 -4.12 6.86
C PHE A 16 14.57 -4.70 5.59
N LEU A 17 13.60 -5.60 5.71
CA LEU A 17 12.93 -6.18 4.54
C LEU A 17 12.20 -5.12 3.72
N GLU A 18 11.46 -4.23 4.38
CA GLU A 18 10.75 -3.14 3.70
C GLU A 18 11.71 -2.28 2.86
N VAL A 19 12.82 -1.86 3.47
CA VAL A 19 13.85 -1.05 2.81
C VAL A 19 14.54 -1.85 1.70
N GLY A 20 14.89 -3.11 1.94
CA GLY A 20 15.55 -3.98 0.97
C GLY A 20 14.71 -4.23 -0.29
N ILE A 21 13.40 -4.46 -0.14
CA ILE A 21 12.47 -4.66 -1.26
C ILE A 21 12.38 -3.39 -2.12
N LYS A 22 12.22 -2.22 -1.49
CA LYS A 22 12.19 -0.92 -2.18
C LYS A 22 13.49 -0.66 -2.94
N LEU A 23 14.62 -1.01 -2.34
CA LEU A 23 15.95 -0.80 -2.93
C LEU A 23 16.17 -1.70 -4.15
N SER A 24 15.78 -2.97 -4.09
CA SER A 24 15.86 -3.90 -5.23
C SER A 24 14.94 -3.53 -6.39
N ALA A 25 13.70 -3.14 -6.09
CA ALA A 25 12.79 -2.65 -7.11
C ALA A 25 13.33 -1.40 -7.83
N THR A 26 14.05 -0.54 -7.12
CA THR A 26 14.69 0.66 -7.67
C THR A 26 15.93 0.31 -8.50
N ALA A 27 16.77 -0.63 -8.04
CA ALA A 27 17.88 -1.16 -8.82
C ALA A 27 17.42 -1.78 -10.15
N ARG A 28 16.31 -2.55 -10.13
CA ARG A 28 15.68 -3.12 -11.32
C ARG A 28 15.17 -2.08 -12.31
N ARG A 29 14.57 -0.98 -11.81
CA ARG A 29 14.17 0.15 -12.66
C ARG A 29 15.37 0.81 -13.33
N ALA A 30 16.46 1.02 -12.60
CA ALA A 30 17.71 1.54 -13.16
C ALA A 30 18.29 0.60 -14.23
N TYR A 31 18.18 -0.72 -14.04
CA TYR A 31 18.61 -1.71 -15.02
C TYR A 31 17.82 -1.64 -16.34
N LYS A 32 16.49 -1.46 -16.28
CA LYS A 32 15.63 -1.34 -17.47
C LYS A 32 15.75 0.02 -18.17
N SER A 33 16.40 1.01 -17.56
CA SER A 33 16.66 2.32 -18.16
C SER A 33 17.70 2.21 -19.28
N ILE A 34 17.58 3.06 -20.31
CA ILE A 34 18.43 3.08 -21.51
C ILE A 34 19.93 3.26 -21.16
N ASP A 35 20.24 3.92 -20.05
CA ASP A 35 21.60 4.13 -19.58
C ASP A 35 22.10 3.03 -18.62
N GLY A 36 21.22 2.26 -17.96
CA GLY A 36 21.58 1.17 -17.05
C GLY A 36 22.37 1.62 -15.81
N CYS A 37 22.38 2.93 -15.54
CA CYS A 37 23.16 3.53 -14.47
C CYS A 37 22.22 4.09 -13.42
N ILE A 38 22.56 3.82 -12.17
CA ILE A 38 21.98 4.52 -11.04
C ILE A 38 22.60 5.92 -11.02
N LYS A 39 21.82 6.93 -11.42
CA LYS A 39 22.11 8.30 -10.99
C LYS A 39 22.00 8.37 -9.48
N GLU A 40 22.69 9.32 -8.86
CA GLU A 40 22.56 9.68 -7.44
C GLU A 40 21.11 10.10 -7.13
N ASP A 41 20.21 9.13 -7.15
CA ASP A 41 18.83 9.25 -6.75
C ASP A 41 18.86 9.42 -5.24
N LYS A 42 18.41 10.59 -4.81
CA LYS A 42 18.43 10.99 -3.40
C LYS A 42 17.69 9.95 -2.55
N ASP A 43 16.64 9.33 -3.09
CA ASP A 43 15.85 8.33 -2.40
C ASP A 43 16.63 7.01 -2.28
N LEU A 44 17.34 6.61 -3.34
CA LEU A 44 18.19 5.41 -3.31
C LEU A 44 19.36 5.54 -2.34
N LEU A 45 20.05 6.69 -2.34
CA LEU A 45 21.14 6.94 -1.38
C LEU A 45 20.62 6.93 0.06
N THR A 46 19.43 7.49 0.27
CA THR A 46 18.75 7.49 1.57
C THR A 46 18.41 6.08 2.01
N ASP A 47 17.81 5.27 1.14
CA ASP A 47 17.40 3.90 1.46
C ASP A 47 18.62 2.97 1.62
N THR A 48 19.70 3.17 0.85
CA THR A 48 20.97 2.46 1.06
C THR A 48 21.58 2.80 2.42
N GLY A 49 21.57 4.08 2.82
CA GLY A 49 22.02 4.50 4.15
C GLY A 49 21.15 3.94 5.28
N ARG A 50 19.82 3.91 5.08
CA ARG A 50 18.88 3.27 6.02
C ARG A 50 19.14 1.77 6.16
N LEU A 51 19.40 1.07 5.05
CA LEU A 51 19.74 -0.35 5.05
C LEU A 51 20.97 -0.61 5.94
N HIS A 52 22.05 0.14 5.76
CA HIS A 52 23.27 0.01 6.57
C HIS A 52 23.02 0.30 8.07
N SER A 53 22.20 1.30 8.39
CA SER A 53 21.81 1.59 9.77
C SER A 53 21.00 0.45 10.40
N LEU A 54 20.08 -0.14 9.64
CA LEU A 54 19.25 -1.26 10.11
C LEU A 54 20.08 -2.52 10.33
N ILE A 55 21.04 -2.83 9.45
CA ILE A 55 22.00 -3.93 9.65
C ILE A 55 22.77 -3.73 10.95
N SER A 56 23.30 -2.51 11.16
CA SER A 56 24.06 -2.19 12.37
C SER A 56 23.20 -2.36 13.63
N SER A 57 21.92 -2.00 13.54
CA SER A 57 20.94 -2.16 14.61
C SER A 57 20.57 -3.63 14.86
N ILE A 58 20.44 -4.45 13.81
CA ILE A 58 20.23 -5.90 13.88
C ILE A 58 21.44 -6.57 14.56
N GLN A 59 22.66 -6.25 14.14
CA GLN A 59 23.89 -6.80 14.70
C GLN A 59 24.09 -6.42 16.18
N THR A 60 23.77 -5.17 16.55
CA THR A 60 23.84 -4.68 17.93
C THR A 60 22.83 -5.40 18.81
N ASN A 61 21.57 -5.48 18.37
CA ASN A 61 20.51 -6.16 19.12
C ASN A 61 20.78 -7.65 19.28
N ARG A 62 21.34 -8.30 18.24
CA ARG A 62 21.79 -9.70 18.28
C ARG A 62 22.86 -9.94 19.35
N SER A 63 23.83 -9.04 19.46
CA SER A 63 24.92 -9.14 20.45
C SER A 63 24.39 -9.01 21.88
N HIS A 64 23.41 -8.13 22.11
CA HIS A 64 22.74 -7.99 23.40
C HIS A 64 21.89 -9.20 23.79
N THR A 65 21.30 -9.88 22.81
CA THR A 65 20.50 -11.08 23.04
C THR A 65 21.33 -12.33 23.36
N GLN A 66 22.59 -12.42 22.90
CA GLN A 66 23.47 -13.57 23.15
C GLN A 66 24.24 -13.50 24.50
N GLY A 67 24.34 -12.32 25.12
CA GLY A 67 25.15 -12.10 26.33
C GLY A 67 24.47 -12.42 27.67
N ASN A 68 23.14 -12.61 27.72
CA ASN A 68 22.39 -12.88 28.96
C ASN A 68 21.89 -14.33 28.96
N GLY A 69 22.54 -15.18 29.75
CA GLY A 69 22.35 -16.64 29.78
C GLY A 69 21.02 -17.18 30.31
N GLN A 70 19.87 -16.70 29.84
CA GLN A 70 18.58 -17.36 30.10
C GLN A 70 17.63 -17.21 28.89
N ALA A 71 17.23 -18.38 28.37
CA ALA A 71 16.19 -18.64 27.35
C ALA A 71 16.39 -18.00 25.97
N ALA A 72 17.02 -18.79 25.09
CA ALA A 72 16.88 -18.83 23.63
C ALA A 72 16.20 -17.61 22.98
N VAL A 73 17.01 -16.70 22.45
CA VAL A 73 16.59 -16.09 21.18
C VAL A 73 16.62 -17.20 20.17
N ASP A 74 15.44 -17.50 19.60
CA ASP A 74 15.25 -18.62 18.69
C ASP A 74 16.26 -18.54 17.54
N ASP A 75 16.87 -19.70 17.25
CA ASP A 75 17.89 -19.84 16.20
C ASP A 75 17.37 -19.34 14.84
N SER A 76 16.05 -19.37 14.61
CA SER A 76 15.34 -18.80 13.47
C SER A 76 15.47 -17.28 13.36
N VAL A 77 15.29 -16.51 14.44
CA VAL A 77 15.48 -15.04 14.41
C VAL A 77 16.94 -14.69 14.15
N VAL A 78 17.85 -15.47 14.74
CA VAL A 78 19.29 -15.35 14.49
C VAL A 78 19.63 -15.68 13.03
N GLN A 79 18.96 -16.70 12.46
CA GLN A 79 19.12 -17.11 11.07
C GLN A 79 18.51 -16.09 10.10
N ALA A 80 17.35 -15.50 10.42
CA ALA A 80 16.72 -14.43 9.64
C ALA A 80 17.59 -13.17 9.64
N ALA A 81 18.14 -12.77 10.80
CA ALA A 81 19.11 -11.68 10.90
C ALA A 81 20.37 -11.95 10.06
N LYS A 82 20.86 -13.19 10.04
CA LYS A 82 22.00 -13.60 9.21
C LYS A 82 21.67 -13.54 7.71
N ALA A 83 20.49 -14.02 7.32
CA ALA A 83 20.01 -13.93 5.94
C ALA A 83 19.87 -12.47 5.48
N CYS A 84 19.39 -11.58 6.35
CA CYS A 84 19.35 -10.13 6.09
C CYS A 84 20.75 -9.55 5.86
N ASP A 85 21.75 -9.94 6.67
CA ASP A 85 23.14 -9.48 6.56
C ASP A 85 23.80 -9.95 5.24
N GLU A 86 23.61 -11.22 4.88
CA GLU A 86 24.06 -11.81 3.61
C GLU A 86 23.40 -11.09 2.43
N TYR A 87 22.08 -10.90 2.49
CA TYR A 87 21.30 -10.20 1.47
C TYR A 87 21.76 -8.76 1.25
N ALA A 88 21.94 -7.99 2.33
CA ALA A 88 22.43 -6.62 2.23
C ALA A 88 23.82 -6.55 1.62
N SER A 89 24.71 -7.47 1.98
CA SER A 89 26.07 -7.50 1.44
C SER A 89 26.04 -7.72 -0.07
N GLU A 90 25.22 -8.64 -0.55
CA GLU A 90 25.00 -8.87 -1.98
C GLU A 90 24.41 -7.63 -2.66
N LEU A 91 23.38 -7.00 -2.07
CA LEU A 91 22.70 -5.83 -2.62
C LEU A 91 23.61 -4.59 -2.69
N THR A 92 24.36 -4.29 -1.63
CA THR A 92 25.34 -3.19 -1.63
C THR A 92 26.40 -3.40 -2.70
N THR A 93 26.94 -4.63 -2.82
CA THR A 93 27.92 -4.96 -3.88
C THR A 93 27.33 -4.74 -5.27
N LEU A 94 26.06 -5.09 -5.45
CA LEU A 94 25.35 -4.91 -6.71
C LEU A 94 25.17 -3.42 -7.04
N LEU A 95 24.67 -2.62 -6.08
CA LEU A 95 24.46 -1.18 -6.22
C LEU A 95 25.75 -0.43 -6.49
N GLU A 96 26.84 -0.75 -5.78
CA GLU A 96 28.17 -0.16 -6.02
C GLU A 96 28.68 -0.43 -7.44
N THR A 97 28.37 -1.60 -7.99
CA THR A 97 28.77 -1.91 -9.37
C THR A 97 27.97 -1.14 -10.42
N MET A 98 26.80 -0.62 -10.06
CA MET A 98 25.84 0.09 -10.92
C MET A 98 25.88 1.62 -10.75
N SER A 99 26.49 2.12 -9.67
CA SER A 99 26.65 3.55 -9.43
C SER A 99 27.63 4.19 -10.42
N ILE A 100 27.30 5.40 -10.87
CA ILE A 100 28.22 6.22 -11.67
C ILE A 100 29.36 6.69 -10.76
N ARG A 101 30.60 6.57 -11.23
CA ARG A 101 31.75 7.12 -10.50
C ARG A 101 31.77 8.65 -10.61
N PRO A 102 32.00 9.37 -9.51
CA PRO A 102 32.13 10.83 -9.56
C PRO A 102 33.24 11.24 -10.55
N GLY A 103 32.90 12.12 -11.49
CA GLY A 103 33.87 12.69 -12.44
C GLY A 103 34.04 11.96 -13.78
N VAL A 104 33.26 10.91 -14.07
CA VAL A 104 33.37 10.13 -15.32
C VAL A 104 32.18 10.39 -16.26
N THR A 105 32.42 10.50 -17.58
CA THR A 105 31.37 10.79 -18.58
C THR A 105 30.54 9.55 -18.91
N ARG A 106 29.22 9.75 -19.09
CA ARG A 106 28.21 8.69 -19.33
C ARG A 106 28.55 7.70 -20.44
N THR A 107 29.16 8.17 -21.54
CA THR A 107 29.53 7.31 -22.68
C THR A 107 30.59 6.29 -22.30
N SER A 108 31.58 6.69 -21.51
CA SER A 108 32.65 5.79 -21.04
C SER A 108 32.18 4.76 -20.01
N GLU A 109 31.28 5.12 -19.10
CA GLU A 109 30.68 4.17 -18.15
C GLU A 109 29.69 3.21 -18.82
N SER A 110 28.93 3.68 -19.83
CA SER A 110 28.00 2.83 -20.57
C SER A 110 28.68 1.63 -21.23
N LEU A 111 29.93 1.79 -21.68
CA LEU A 111 30.78 0.73 -22.24
C LEU A 111 31.29 -0.24 -21.16
N ARG A 112 31.53 0.23 -19.94
CA ARG A 112 31.95 -0.61 -18.80
C ARG A 112 30.81 -1.44 -18.23
N VAL A 113 29.60 -0.89 -18.20
CA VAL A 113 28.43 -1.50 -17.58
C VAL A 113 27.75 -2.50 -18.52
N SER A 114 27.84 -2.31 -19.84
CA SER A 114 27.15 -3.14 -20.85
C SER A 114 27.41 -4.66 -20.78
N PRO A 115 28.64 -5.17 -20.59
CA PRO A 115 28.91 -6.60 -20.48
C PRO A 115 28.39 -7.22 -19.16
N ARG A 116 28.30 -6.40 -18.10
CA ARG A 116 27.77 -6.82 -16.78
C ARG A 116 26.25 -6.88 -16.75
N ARG A 117 25.56 -6.41 -17.80
CA ARG A 117 24.09 -6.40 -17.89
C ARG A 117 23.49 -7.80 -17.91
N ILE A 118 24.04 -8.67 -18.75
CA ILE A 118 23.50 -10.03 -18.97
C ILE A 118 23.74 -10.93 -17.76
N LEU A 119 24.89 -10.78 -17.10
CA LEU A 119 25.25 -11.60 -15.94
C LEU A 119 24.42 -11.24 -14.69
N LYS A 120 24.05 -9.95 -14.52
CA LYS A 120 23.46 -9.45 -13.28
C LYS A 120 21.93 -9.28 -13.28
N ASN A 121 21.26 -9.42 -14.43
CA ASN A 121 19.80 -9.48 -14.46
C ASN A 121 19.27 -10.75 -13.77
N GLY A 122 20.03 -11.86 -13.86
CA GLY A 122 19.81 -13.05 -13.04
C GLY A 122 19.99 -12.72 -11.55
N ASP A 123 21.12 -12.13 -11.18
CA ASP A 123 21.42 -11.78 -9.77
C ASP A 123 20.37 -10.86 -9.12
N ILE A 124 19.82 -9.86 -9.84
CA ILE A 124 18.74 -8.99 -9.31
C ILE A 124 17.45 -9.79 -9.09
N HIS A 125 17.09 -10.64 -10.06
CA HIS A 125 15.91 -11.49 -9.95
C HIS A 125 16.08 -12.53 -8.84
N ASP A 126 17.27 -13.09 -8.69
CA ASP A 126 17.62 -14.02 -7.62
C ASP A 126 17.65 -13.33 -6.25
N LEU A 127 18.08 -12.06 -6.17
CA LEU A 127 17.96 -11.25 -4.95
C LEU A 127 16.50 -10.97 -4.59
N GLU A 128 15.68 -10.56 -5.55
CA GLU A 128 14.25 -10.33 -5.34
C GLU A 128 13.53 -11.62 -4.92
N ALA A 129 13.89 -12.77 -5.52
CA ALA A 129 13.39 -14.09 -5.14
C ALA A 129 13.87 -14.52 -3.74
N LYS A 130 15.13 -14.23 -3.36
CA LYS A 130 15.65 -14.45 -1.99
C LYS A 130 14.96 -13.58 -0.94
N MET A 131 14.53 -12.37 -1.32
CA MET A 131 13.73 -11.49 -0.46
C MET A 131 12.25 -11.84 -0.41
N GLU A 132 11.79 -12.84 -1.18
CA GLU A 132 10.39 -13.22 -1.13
C GLU A 132 10.03 -13.45 0.32
N LEU A 133 9.00 -12.71 0.74
CA LEU A 133 8.54 -12.61 2.12
C LEU A 133 8.38 -13.98 2.80
N GLY A 134 8.26 -15.06 2.02
CA GLY A 134 8.26 -16.45 2.44
C GLY A 134 9.30 -16.82 3.50
N LEU A 135 10.60 -16.56 3.34
CA LEU A 135 11.60 -17.05 4.31
C LEU A 135 11.48 -16.39 5.70
N VAL A 136 11.16 -15.11 5.74
CA VAL A 136 10.96 -14.41 7.03
C VAL A 136 9.57 -14.68 7.59
N PHE A 137 8.55 -14.86 6.75
CA PHE A 137 7.23 -15.27 7.20
C PHE A 137 7.21 -16.71 7.70
N GLU A 138 7.99 -17.62 7.11
CA GLU A 138 8.23 -18.96 7.64
C GLU A 138 8.96 -18.89 8.99
N SER A 139 9.98 -18.03 9.10
CA SER A 139 10.69 -17.82 10.35
C SER A 139 9.74 -17.26 11.43
N LEU A 140 8.96 -16.21 11.13
CA LEU A 140 8.02 -15.59 12.07
C LEU A 140 6.81 -16.49 12.40
N SER A 141 6.34 -17.30 11.46
CA SER A 141 5.18 -18.18 11.66
C SER A 141 5.52 -19.43 12.46
N SER A 142 6.77 -19.91 12.40
CA SER A 142 7.27 -21.05 13.18
C SER A 142 7.60 -20.72 14.65
N GLU A 143 7.55 -19.44 15.04
CA GLU A 143 7.78 -18.98 16.41
C GLU A 143 6.63 -19.40 17.35
N GLN A 144 6.83 -20.44 18.16
CA GLN A 144 5.96 -20.79 19.30
C GLN A 144 6.49 -20.27 20.65
N CYS A 145 7.72 -19.74 20.73
CA CYS A 145 8.43 -19.58 22.00
C CYS A 145 8.62 -18.14 22.51
N LEU A 146 8.40 -17.09 21.70
CA LEU A 146 8.66 -15.71 22.13
C LEU A 146 7.54 -15.04 22.95
N GLY A 147 6.34 -15.64 23.03
CA GLY A 147 5.18 -15.01 23.67
C GLY A 147 4.71 -13.70 23.03
N LEU A 148 5.35 -13.28 21.93
CA LEU A 148 5.04 -12.07 21.17
C LEU A 148 3.90 -12.34 20.18
N ARG A 149 3.01 -11.37 20.03
CA ARG A 149 1.92 -11.41 19.06
C ARG A 149 2.03 -10.26 18.07
N PHE A 150 2.01 -10.56 16.79
CA PHE A 150 2.10 -9.60 15.69
C PHE A 150 0.72 -9.34 15.09
N CYS A 151 0.51 -8.11 14.61
CA CYS A 151 -0.67 -7.74 13.84
C CYS A 151 -0.23 -6.88 12.65
N PHE A 152 -0.48 -7.37 11.43
CA PHE A 152 -0.15 -6.67 10.20
C PHE A 152 -1.40 -6.02 9.61
N PHE A 153 -1.28 -4.76 9.20
CA PHE A 153 -2.31 -4.04 8.45
C PHE A 153 -1.76 -3.76 7.06
N ILE A 154 -2.38 -4.37 6.05
CA ILE A 154 -1.97 -4.27 4.65
C ILE A 154 -3.05 -3.51 3.90
N ASP A 155 -2.70 -2.32 3.41
CA ASP A 155 -3.63 -1.48 2.65
C ASP A 155 -3.45 -1.72 1.15
N GLY A 156 -4.56 -1.85 0.41
CA GLY A 156 -4.57 -1.89 -1.06
C GLY A 156 -3.94 -3.15 -1.66
N LEU A 157 -4.38 -4.35 -1.26
CA LEU A 157 -3.83 -5.62 -1.79
C LEU A 157 -3.98 -5.75 -3.32
N ASP A 158 -5.02 -5.14 -3.91
CA ASP A 158 -5.25 -5.10 -5.35
C ASP A 158 -4.24 -4.23 -6.13
N GLU A 159 -3.47 -3.38 -5.44
CA GLU A 159 -2.42 -2.56 -6.05
C GLU A 159 -1.11 -3.35 -6.25
N TYR A 160 -1.02 -4.57 -5.71
CA TYR A 160 0.17 -5.39 -5.86
C TYR A 160 0.41 -5.73 -7.33
N THR A 161 1.44 -5.09 -7.88
CA THR A 161 1.93 -5.33 -9.23
C THR A 161 3.31 -5.94 -9.09
N ALA A 162 3.44 -7.25 -9.27
CA ALA A 162 4.71 -7.99 -9.23
C ALA A 162 5.69 -7.56 -10.34
N GLY A 163 6.11 -6.28 -10.36
CA GLY A 163 6.99 -5.70 -11.38
C GLY A 163 6.42 -5.58 -12.81
N ARG A 164 5.11 -5.84 -13.02
CA ARG A 164 4.43 -5.73 -14.33
C ARG A 164 3.51 -4.50 -14.38
N GLN A 165 3.42 -3.85 -15.54
CA GLN A 165 2.57 -2.64 -15.75
C GLN A 165 1.06 -2.89 -15.60
N ARG A 166 0.63 -4.15 -15.48
CA ARG A 166 -0.70 -4.60 -15.08
C ARG A 166 -0.55 -6.03 -14.58
N TYR A 167 -1.28 -6.42 -13.54
CA TYR A 167 -1.20 -7.77 -12.99
C TYR A 167 -1.61 -8.82 -14.04
N THR A 168 -0.69 -9.70 -14.44
CA THR A 168 -0.92 -10.82 -15.36
C THR A 168 -0.50 -12.17 -14.76
N GLY A 169 -0.21 -12.21 -13.45
CA GLY A 169 0.23 -13.40 -12.71
C GLY A 169 -0.93 -14.13 -12.04
N THR A 170 -0.64 -15.27 -11.41
CA THR A 170 -1.54 -15.97 -10.48
C THR A 170 -1.38 -15.35 -9.08
N PHE A 171 -2.49 -14.98 -8.44
CA PHE A 171 -2.55 -14.40 -7.07
C PHE A 171 -1.80 -15.22 -6.01
N GLU A 172 -1.46 -16.47 -6.32
CA GLU A 172 -0.66 -17.38 -5.51
C GLU A 172 0.67 -16.78 -4.99
N GLU A 173 1.40 -16.01 -5.81
CA GLU A 173 2.67 -15.39 -5.37
C GLU A 173 2.48 -14.37 -4.23
N LEU A 174 1.31 -13.71 -4.18
CA LEU A 174 0.95 -12.76 -3.13
C LEU A 174 0.27 -13.44 -1.95
N LEU A 175 -0.59 -14.43 -2.23
CA LEU A 175 -1.41 -15.10 -1.22
C LEU A 175 -0.59 -16.09 -0.39
N GLU A 176 0.39 -16.77 -0.99
CA GLU A 176 1.17 -17.80 -0.28
C GLU A 176 1.92 -17.25 0.94
N PRO A 177 2.63 -16.10 0.85
CA PRO A 177 3.22 -15.45 2.02
C PRO A 177 2.19 -15.11 3.11
N LEU A 178 1.00 -14.62 2.72
CA LEU A 178 -0.07 -14.29 3.68
C LEU A 178 -0.63 -15.52 4.37
N ARG A 179 -0.76 -16.65 3.65
CA ARG A 179 -1.21 -17.93 4.21
C ARG A 179 -0.20 -18.46 5.23
N ILE A 180 1.10 -18.37 4.94
CA ILE A 180 2.16 -18.79 5.86
C ILE A 180 2.04 -18.01 7.18
N LEU A 181 1.92 -16.68 7.11
CA LEU A 181 1.74 -15.85 8.29
C LEU A 181 0.45 -16.18 9.05
N ALA A 182 -0.67 -16.33 8.34
CA ALA A 182 -1.98 -16.56 8.95
C ALA A 182 -2.10 -17.92 9.66
N ARG A 183 -1.20 -18.87 9.41
CA ARG A 183 -1.14 -20.16 10.12
C ARG A 183 -0.62 -20.03 11.55
N SER A 184 0.04 -18.94 11.89
CA SER A 184 0.59 -18.73 13.23
C SER A 184 -0.45 -18.14 14.17
N ASP A 185 -0.67 -18.78 15.32
CA ASP A 185 -1.56 -18.27 16.38
C ASP A 185 -1.07 -16.94 16.98
N SER A 186 0.21 -16.63 16.78
CA SER A 186 0.86 -15.40 17.22
C SER A 186 0.70 -14.26 16.22
N ILE A 187 0.13 -14.48 15.03
CA ILE A 187 0.07 -13.47 13.97
C ILE A 187 -1.36 -13.23 13.52
N LYS A 188 -1.76 -11.96 13.51
CA LYS A 188 -3.01 -11.49 12.90
C LYS A 188 -2.69 -10.66 11.67
N ILE A 189 -3.54 -10.77 10.66
CA ILE A 189 -3.42 -9.99 9.43
C ILE A 189 -4.78 -9.37 9.14
N CYS A 190 -4.79 -8.06 8.91
CA CYS A 190 -5.92 -7.30 8.43
C CYS A 190 -5.53 -6.73 7.07
N VAL A 191 -6.30 -7.05 6.03
CA VAL A 191 -6.01 -6.63 4.66
C VAL A 191 -7.20 -5.87 4.10
N SER A 192 -6.94 -4.76 3.42
CA SER A 192 -7.92 -4.05 2.61
C SER A 192 -7.65 -4.30 1.11
N SER A 193 -8.72 -4.35 0.31
CA SER A 193 -8.62 -4.39 -1.14
C SER A 193 -9.91 -3.89 -1.78
N ARG A 194 -9.87 -3.53 -3.06
CA ARG A 194 -11.09 -3.45 -3.88
C ARG A 194 -11.73 -4.83 -4.06
N PRO A 195 -13.04 -4.90 -4.36
CA PRO A 195 -13.69 -6.16 -4.73
C PRO A 195 -13.00 -6.78 -5.95
N TRP A 196 -12.61 -8.05 -5.83
CA TRP A 196 -11.98 -8.80 -6.92
C TRP A 196 -12.35 -10.28 -6.79
N ASN A 197 -12.82 -10.90 -7.87
CA ASN A 197 -13.34 -12.28 -7.85
C ASN A 197 -12.35 -13.29 -7.23
N ALA A 198 -11.04 -13.15 -7.51
CA ALA A 198 -10.02 -14.03 -6.93
C ALA A 198 -9.93 -13.90 -5.40
N PHE A 199 -10.06 -12.69 -4.85
CA PHE A 199 -10.09 -12.50 -3.39
C PHE A 199 -11.39 -13.00 -2.78
N ASP A 200 -12.51 -12.76 -3.47
CA ASP A 200 -13.80 -13.27 -3.02
C ASP A 200 -13.80 -14.80 -2.96
N GLU A 201 -13.20 -15.47 -3.95
CA GLU A 201 -13.07 -16.93 -3.96
C GLU A 201 -12.11 -17.47 -2.90
N GLU A 202 -10.94 -16.84 -2.73
CA GLU A 202 -9.94 -17.23 -1.73
C GLU A 202 -10.47 -17.06 -0.30
N PHE A 203 -11.09 -15.91 -0.04
CA PHE A 203 -11.51 -15.51 1.31
C PHE A 203 -12.98 -15.81 1.61
N LYS A 204 -13.74 -16.45 0.70
CA LYS A 204 -15.18 -16.75 0.89
C LYS A 204 -15.52 -17.45 2.20
N ASN A 205 -14.60 -18.30 2.67
CA ASN A 205 -14.80 -19.11 3.88
C ASN A 205 -14.27 -18.42 5.14
N LEU A 206 -13.63 -17.25 5.03
CA LEU A 206 -13.22 -16.47 6.18
C LEU A 206 -14.46 -15.81 6.78
N GLY A 207 -14.75 -16.13 8.05
CA GLY A 207 -15.82 -15.47 8.81
C GLY A 207 -15.54 -14.02 9.18
N TYR A 208 -14.40 -13.46 8.77
CA TYR A 208 -13.90 -12.13 9.12
C TYR A 208 -13.71 -11.28 7.86
N LYS A 209 -14.81 -10.93 7.20
CA LYS A 209 -14.85 -10.01 6.06
C LYS A 209 -15.73 -8.82 6.40
N ILE A 210 -15.23 -7.61 6.15
CA ILE A 210 -15.98 -6.36 6.34
C ILE A 210 -16.10 -5.70 4.96
N GLN A 211 -17.33 -5.56 4.48
CA GLN A 211 -17.65 -4.75 3.30
C GLN A 211 -17.93 -3.33 3.75
N LEU A 212 -16.99 -2.42 3.52
CA LEU A 212 -17.08 -1.05 4.00
C LEU A 212 -18.24 -0.29 3.33
N GLU A 213 -18.53 -0.56 2.06
CA GLU A 213 -19.62 0.06 1.31
C GLU A 213 -21.00 -0.19 1.95
N GLY A 214 -21.17 -1.30 2.67
CA GLY A 214 -22.39 -1.63 3.40
C GLY A 214 -22.52 -0.92 4.76
N LEU A 215 -21.46 -0.23 5.22
CA LEU A 215 -21.38 0.35 6.57
C LEU A 215 -21.33 1.88 6.59
N THR A 216 -21.17 2.54 5.45
CA THR A 216 -21.01 4.01 5.38
C THR A 216 -22.32 4.78 5.32
N GLY A 217 -23.48 4.11 5.21
CA GLY A 217 -24.77 4.76 4.94
C GLY A 217 -25.20 5.81 5.97
N GLU A 218 -24.98 5.58 7.27
CA GLU A 218 -25.34 6.55 8.31
C GLU A 218 -24.37 7.73 8.36
N ASP A 219 -23.07 7.48 8.15
CA ASP A 219 -22.07 8.55 8.06
C ASP A 219 -22.34 9.46 6.86
N ILE A 220 -22.69 8.88 5.71
CA ILE A 220 -23.11 9.61 4.50
C ILE A 220 -24.35 10.46 4.81
N ARG A 221 -25.36 9.88 5.48
CA ARG A 221 -26.57 10.59 5.85
C ARG A 221 -26.27 11.81 6.72
N ASN A 222 -25.42 11.64 7.73
CA ASN A 222 -25.01 12.71 8.63
C ASN A 222 -24.26 13.80 7.88
N TYR A 223 -23.27 13.43 7.07
CA TYR A 223 -22.53 14.36 6.21
C TYR A 223 -23.46 15.20 5.32
N VAL A 224 -24.39 14.56 4.60
CA VAL A 224 -25.32 15.26 3.71
C VAL A 224 -26.23 16.23 4.49
N LYS A 225 -26.74 15.81 5.65
CA LYS A 225 -27.59 16.67 6.50
C LYS A 225 -26.82 17.87 7.04
N GLU A 226 -25.57 17.67 7.46
CA GLU A 226 -24.71 18.75 7.95
C GLU A 226 -24.37 19.74 6.84
N GLU A 227 -23.92 19.25 5.68
CA GLU A 227 -23.48 20.10 4.58
C GLU A 227 -24.61 20.88 3.91
N LEU A 228 -25.74 20.22 3.59
CA LEU A 228 -26.90 20.90 3.04
C LEU A 228 -27.62 21.71 4.11
N GLY A 229 -27.70 21.21 5.35
CA GLY A 229 -28.32 21.91 6.48
C GLY A 229 -27.59 23.18 6.88
N ALA A 230 -26.28 23.28 6.64
CA ALA A 230 -25.51 24.51 6.83
C ALA A 230 -25.76 25.56 5.74
N ASP A 231 -26.37 25.19 4.61
CA ASP A 231 -26.63 26.11 3.50
C ASP A 231 -27.90 26.97 3.74
N PRO A 232 -27.80 28.32 3.80
CA PRO A 232 -28.95 29.17 4.08
C PRO A 232 -30.09 29.04 3.06
N ASN A 233 -29.78 28.73 1.80
CA ASN A 233 -30.79 28.59 0.75
C ASN A 233 -31.56 27.28 0.96
N PHE A 234 -30.87 26.20 1.32
CA PHE A 234 -31.49 24.92 1.66
C PHE A 234 -32.32 25.01 2.95
N GLN A 235 -31.86 25.75 3.97
CA GLN A 235 -32.64 25.99 5.19
C GLN A 235 -33.95 26.73 4.89
N ARG A 236 -33.95 27.71 3.98
CA ARG A 236 -35.18 28.39 3.56
C ARG A 236 -36.08 27.43 2.79
N LEU A 237 -35.54 26.72 1.81
CA LEU A 237 -36.29 25.78 0.98
C LEU A 237 -36.95 24.68 1.81
N SER A 238 -36.21 24.06 2.74
CA SER A 238 -36.70 22.99 3.62
C SER A 238 -37.81 23.40 4.59
N ARG A 239 -37.93 24.69 4.92
CA ARG A 239 -39.06 25.22 5.72
C ARG A 239 -40.34 25.33 4.90
N THR A 240 -40.22 25.57 3.60
CA THR A 240 -41.34 25.70 2.67
C THR A 240 -41.73 24.38 2.01
N ASP A 241 -40.77 23.48 1.78
CA ASP A 241 -41.00 22.19 1.15
C ASP A 241 -40.50 21.02 2.00
N SER A 242 -41.45 20.30 2.60
CA SER A 242 -41.15 19.13 3.43
C SER A 242 -40.44 18.00 2.69
N ARG A 243 -40.52 17.95 1.34
CA ARG A 243 -39.88 16.93 0.51
C ARG A 243 -38.36 17.04 0.52
N CYS A 244 -37.78 18.20 0.88
CA CYS A 244 -36.33 18.36 1.04
C CYS A 244 -35.71 17.36 2.03
N SER A 245 -36.50 16.84 2.98
CA SER A 245 -36.07 15.75 3.87
C SER A 245 -35.69 14.46 3.13
N MET A 246 -36.24 14.23 1.93
CA MET A 246 -35.97 13.05 1.10
C MET A 246 -34.64 13.12 0.35
N ILE A 247 -34.08 14.32 0.12
CA ILE A 247 -32.83 14.50 -0.64
C ILE A 247 -31.68 13.71 0.01
N SER A 248 -31.59 13.74 1.34
CA SER A 248 -30.58 12.96 2.08
C SER A 248 -30.72 11.45 1.84
N ASN A 249 -31.95 10.92 1.84
CA ASN A 249 -32.19 9.50 1.58
C ASN A 249 -31.79 9.13 0.14
N ASN A 250 -32.21 9.94 -0.84
CA ASN A 250 -31.89 9.69 -2.25
C ASN A 250 -30.37 9.66 -2.49
N ILE A 251 -29.62 10.56 -1.85
CA ILE A 251 -28.15 10.58 -1.96
C ILE A 251 -27.54 9.33 -1.31
N VAL A 252 -28.01 8.94 -0.11
CA VAL A 252 -27.51 7.74 0.59
C VAL A 252 -27.74 6.47 -0.23
N GLU A 253 -28.93 6.31 -0.80
CA GLU A 253 -29.29 5.13 -1.59
C GLU A 253 -28.46 5.02 -2.87
N ARG A 254 -28.17 6.16 -3.51
CA ARG A 254 -27.43 6.21 -4.78
C ARG A 254 -25.93 6.20 -4.61
N ALA A 255 -25.42 6.56 -3.43
CA ALA A 255 -23.99 6.64 -3.18
C ALA A 255 -23.26 5.30 -3.28
N GLN A 256 -23.96 4.16 -3.16
CA GLN A 256 -23.35 2.81 -3.13
C GLN A 256 -22.17 2.71 -2.15
N GLY A 257 -22.25 3.46 -1.05
CA GLY A 257 -21.22 3.55 -0.02
C GLY A 257 -19.98 4.39 -0.37
N VAL A 258 -19.93 5.04 -1.55
CA VAL A 258 -18.79 5.81 -2.06
C VAL A 258 -18.85 7.26 -1.60
N PHE A 259 -18.07 7.60 -0.57
CA PHE A 259 -18.02 8.97 -0.02
C PHE A 259 -17.60 10.04 -1.02
N LEU A 260 -16.67 9.73 -1.93
CA LEU A 260 -16.23 10.70 -2.95
C LEU A 260 -17.38 11.12 -3.86
N TRP A 261 -18.24 10.18 -4.26
CA TRP A 261 -19.44 10.47 -5.04
C TRP A 261 -20.37 11.43 -4.28
N VAL A 262 -20.61 11.16 -3.00
CA VAL A 262 -21.44 12.01 -2.13
C VAL A 262 -20.92 13.44 -2.05
N ILE A 263 -19.61 13.61 -1.86
CA ILE A 263 -18.97 14.93 -1.80
C ILE A 263 -19.21 15.70 -3.10
N LEU A 264 -19.03 15.06 -4.26
CA LEU A 264 -19.25 15.67 -5.57
C LEU A 264 -20.72 16.07 -5.76
N VAL A 265 -21.66 15.18 -5.45
CA VAL A 265 -23.10 15.42 -5.56
C VAL A 265 -23.54 16.58 -4.66
N VAL A 266 -23.14 16.57 -3.39
CA VAL A 266 -23.49 17.64 -2.45
C VAL A 266 -22.97 18.98 -2.95
N ASN A 267 -21.72 19.05 -3.42
CA ASN A 267 -21.17 20.28 -3.99
C ASN A 267 -21.93 20.74 -5.24
N TYR A 268 -22.31 19.81 -6.11
CA TYR A 268 -23.10 20.10 -7.31
C TYR A 268 -24.49 20.67 -6.97
N LEU A 269 -25.19 20.08 -5.99
CA LEU A 269 -26.49 20.57 -5.52
C LEU A 269 -26.38 21.94 -4.83
N ARG A 270 -25.30 22.19 -4.08
CA ARG A 270 -25.02 23.52 -3.52
C ARG A 270 -24.83 24.59 -4.61
N GLY A 271 -24.30 24.21 -5.78
CA GLY A 271 -24.29 25.06 -6.96
C GLY A 271 -25.71 25.46 -7.41
N GLY A 272 -26.63 24.50 -7.49
CA GLY A 272 -28.04 24.77 -7.80
C GLY A 272 -28.72 25.66 -6.77
N LEU A 273 -28.49 25.40 -5.48
CA LEU A 273 -29.02 26.22 -4.39
C LEU A 273 -28.60 27.70 -4.50
N ARG A 274 -27.37 27.98 -4.95
CA ARG A 274 -26.90 29.37 -5.20
C ARG A 274 -27.67 30.06 -6.33
N ASN A 275 -28.22 29.29 -7.27
CA ASN A 275 -29.05 29.76 -8.37
C ASN A 275 -30.55 29.82 -8.02
N ASN A 276 -30.91 29.57 -6.76
CA ASN A 276 -32.29 29.52 -6.23
C ASN A 276 -33.15 28.36 -6.81
N ASP A 277 -32.51 27.26 -7.17
CA ASP A 277 -33.19 26.02 -7.56
C ASP A 277 -34.17 25.56 -6.48
N ASP A 278 -35.37 25.14 -6.89
CA ASP A 278 -36.37 24.58 -6.00
C ASP A 278 -36.17 23.06 -5.76
N TYR A 279 -37.06 22.42 -5.00
CA TYR A 279 -36.94 20.98 -4.74
C TYR A 279 -36.93 20.14 -6.04
N SER A 280 -37.75 20.50 -7.02
CA SER A 280 -37.89 19.76 -8.28
C SER A 280 -36.60 19.89 -9.11
N ASP A 281 -36.01 21.09 -9.13
CA ASP A 281 -34.73 21.35 -9.79
C ASP A 281 -33.59 20.56 -9.14
N LEU A 282 -33.51 20.54 -7.80
CA LEU A 282 -32.50 19.77 -7.07
C LEU A 282 -32.66 18.26 -7.28
N LEU A 283 -33.91 17.77 -7.31
CA LEU A 283 -34.18 16.36 -7.58
C LEU A 283 -33.80 16.00 -9.03
N GLN A 284 -34.10 16.88 -9.99
CA GLN A 284 -33.73 16.69 -11.39
C GLN A 284 -32.21 16.65 -11.54
N ARG A 285 -31.50 17.64 -10.97
CA ARG A 285 -30.03 17.68 -10.92
C ARG A 285 -29.45 16.41 -10.35
N LEU A 286 -30.02 15.90 -9.27
CA LEU A 286 -29.57 14.64 -8.68
C LEU A 286 -29.78 13.50 -9.69
N ASN A 287 -30.97 13.38 -10.28
CA ASN A 287 -31.33 12.33 -11.25
C ASN A 287 -30.48 12.35 -12.54
N ASP A 288 -29.97 13.51 -12.94
CA ASP A 288 -29.13 13.65 -14.13
C ASP A 288 -27.68 13.14 -13.92
N LEU A 289 -27.25 12.97 -12.66
CA LEU A 289 -25.91 12.46 -12.35
C LEU A 289 -25.86 10.93 -12.47
N PRO A 290 -24.79 10.35 -13.02
CA PRO A 290 -24.56 8.90 -12.95
C PRO A 290 -24.30 8.42 -11.52
N ASP A 291 -24.74 7.19 -11.20
CA ASP A 291 -24.44 6.53 -9.91
C ASP A 291 -23.00 6.02 -9.86
N ASP A 292 -22.47 5.55 -11.00
CA ASP A 292 -21.09 5.09 -11.10
C ASP A 292 -20.12 6.27 -11.14
N LEU A 293 -19.05 6.18 -10.36
CA LEU A 293 -18.09 7.26 -10.21
C LEU A 293 -17.26 7.49 -11.49
N GLU A 294 -16.94 6.45 -12.26
CA GLU A 294 -16.23 6.61 -13.53
C GLU A 294 -17.12 7.31 -14.56
N GLU A 295 -18.39 6.92 -14.64
CA GLU A 295 -19.38 7.60 -15.47
C GLU A 295 -19.60 9.05 -15.04
N TYR A 296 -19.65 9.33 -13.73
CA TYR A 296 -19.73 10.70 -13.23
C TYR A 296 -18.46 11.50 -13.61
N PHE A 297 -17.25 10.93 -13.49
CA PHE A 297 -16.05 11.62 -14.00
C PHE A 297 -16.13 11.91 -15.50
N LYS A 298 -16.62 10.96 -16.32
CA LYS A 298 -16.84 11.19 -17.75
C LYS A 298 -17.85 12.30 -18.00
N TYR A 299 -18.97 12.29 -17.28
CA TYR A 299 -19.99 13.33 -17.35
C TYR A 299 -19.40 14.70 -17.01
N MET A 300 -18.64 14.81 -15.92
CA MET A 300 -17.96 16.06 -15.54
C MET A 300 -16.99 16.51 -16.64
N LEU A 301 -16.14 15.62 -17.15
CA LEU A 301 -15.20 15.96 -18.22
C LEU A 301 -15.90 16.43 -19.51
N GLN A 302 -17.09 15.90 -19.81
CA GLN A 302 -17.89 16.31 -20.97
C GLN A 302 -18.68 17.61 -20.75
N THR A 303 -18.93 17.98 -19.49
CA THR A 303 -19.66 19.19 -19.11
C THR A 303 -18.75 20.34 -18.65
N ILE A 304 -17.44 20.10 -18.56
CA ILE A 304 -16.45 21.19 -18.52
C ILE A 304 -16.67 22.00 -19.80
N GLU A 305 -17.07 23.27 -19.63
CA GLU A 305 -17.18 24.19 -20.75
C GLU A 305 -15.82 24.28 -21.45
N ASP A 306 -15.80 24.11 -22.78
CA ASP A 306 -14.65 24.45 -23.60
C ASP A 306 -14.47 25.98 -23.55
N VAL A 307 -13.79 26.51 -22.54
CA VAL A 307 -13.50 27.95 -22.48
C VAL A 307 -12.07 28.18 -22.00
N TYR A 308 -11.19 28.53 -22.94
CA TYR A 308 -10.98 29.94 -23.33
C TYR A 308 -10.51 30.05 -24.79
#